data_AF-A0A845LUG3-F1
#
_entry.id   AF-A0A845LUG3-F1
#
_cell.length_a   1.000
_cell.length_b   1.000
_cell.length_c   1.000
_cell.angle_alpha   90.00
_cell.angle_beta   90.00
_cell.angle_gamma   90.00
#
_symmetry.space_group_name_H-M   'P 1'
#
loop_
_entity.id
_entity.type
_entity.pdbx_description
1 polymer ?
#
loop_
_entity_poly.entity_id
_entity_poly.type
_entity_poly.pdbx_seq_one_letter_code
_entity_poly.pdbx_strand_id
1 'polypeptide(L)'
;MMNEYKQISLPKLNNLQPGLESTCLKLMEEAGELAQLIGKFRGLNGETVDMAPKEVVERISLELLDVAQVAVSMMFVLEETYQIDIDEKVSEHIEKLMRKGYLKGSKE
;
A
#
# COMPACT_ATOMS: atom_id res chain seq x y z
N MET A 1 -3.80 0.77 -28.13
CA MET A 1 -2.54 0.81 -27.37
C MET A 1 -2.79 0.19 -26.00
N MET A 2 -1.92 -0.72 -25.57
CA MET A 2 -1.97 -1.37 -24.26
C MET A 2 -1.79 -0.27 -23.19
N ASN A 3 -2.69 -0.18 -22.21
CA ASN A 3 -2.47 0.72 -21.08
C ASN A 3 -1.17 0.28 -20.40
N GLU A 4 -0.14 1.12 -20.41
CA GLU A 4 1.08 0.87 -19.65
C GLU A 4 0.81 1.16 -18.18
N TYR A 5 0.10 0.24 -17.53
CA TYR A 5 0.07 0.23 -16.07
C TYR A 5 1.49 0.01 -15.60
N LYS A 6 2.00 0.92 -14.76
CA LYS A 6 3.23 0.66 -14.04
C LYS A 6 2.94 -0.45 -13.03
N GLN A 7 3.38 -1.66 -13.34
CA GLN A 7 3.25 -2.80 -12.45
C GLN A 7 4.29 -2.68 -11.32
N ILE A 8 3.80 -2.68 -10.09
CA ILE A 8 4.63 -2.85 -8.89
C ILE A 8 4.32 -4.24 -8.36
N SER A 9 5.34 -5.07 -8.21
CA SER A 9 5.20 -6.44 -7.72
C SER A 9 5.91 -6.59 -6.38
N LEU A 10 5.19 -7.11 -5.40
CA LEU A 10 5.67 -7.36 -4.04
C LEU A 10 5.60 -8.87 -3.75
N PRO A 11 6.62 -9.44 -3.09
CA PRO A 11 6.71 -10.88 -2.87
C PRO A 11 5.73 -11.36 -1.80
N LYS A 12 5.32 -12.63 -1.89
CA LYS A 12 4.79 -13.36 -0.74
C LYS A 12 5.92 -13.57 0.27
N LEU A 13 5.69 -13.19 1.52
CA LEU A 13 6.62 -13.47 2.59
C LEU A 13 6.54 -14.95 2.98
N ASN A 14 7.68 -15.63 3.02
CA ASN A 14 7.76 -17.08 3.24
C ASN A 14 8.36 -17.47 4.59
N ASN A 15 8.76 -16.49 5.40
CA ASN A 15 9.34 -16.69 6.74
C ASN A 15 8.42 -16.20 7.86
N LEU A 16 7.14 -15.92 7.54
CA LEU A 16 6.12 -15.46 8.46
C LEU A 16 4.87 -16.33 8.29
N GLN A 17 4.08 -16.48 9.34
CA GLN A 17 2.73 -17.04 9.28
C GLN A 17 1.71 -15.94 9.57
N PRO A 18 1.43 -15.06 8.60
CA PRO A 18 0.46 -13.99 8.76
C PRO A 18 -0.96 -14.57 8.91
N GLY A 19 -1.75 -13.98 9.80
CA GLY A 19 -3.19 -14.18 9.92
C GLY A 19 -3.92 -12.86 9.67
N LEU A 20 -5.25 -12.87 9.57
CA LEU A 20 -6.01 -11.63 9.31
C LEU A 20 -5.82 -10.61 10.44
N GLU A 21 -5.89 -11.06 11.69
CA GLU A 21 -5.75 -10.18 12.85
C GLU A 21 -4.33 -9.61 12.96
N SER A 22 -3.31 -10.45 12.79
CA SER A 22 -1.91 -10.01 12.90
C SER A 22 -1.50 -9.09 11.75
N THR A 23 -1.95 -9.36 10.53
CA THR A 23 -1.71 -8.45 9.38
C THR A 23 -2.48 -7.14 9.53
N CYS A 24 -3.71 -7.17 10.06
CA CYS A 24 -4.48 -5.95 10.35
C CYS A 24 -3.77 -5.06 11.38
N LEU A 25 -3.29 -5.64 12.48
CA LEU A 25 -2.54 -4.89 13.50
C LEU A 25 -1.25 -4.30 12.92
N LYS A 26 -0.48 -5.09 12.16
CA LYS A 26 0.76 -4.61 11.54
C LYS A 26 0.48 -3.53 10.49
N LEU A 27 -0.62 -3.64 9.74
CA LEU A 27 -1.01 -2.60 8.77
C LEU A 27 -1.28 -1.26 9.44
N MET A 28 -1.91 -1.26 10.63
CA MET A 28 -2.13 -0.05 11.41
C MET A 28 -0.82 0.54 11.94
N GLU A 29 0.12 -0.30 12.34
CA GLU A 29 1.47 0.09 12.77
C GLU A 29 2.22 0.78 11.64
N GLU A 30 2.38 0.13 10.48
CA GLU A 30 3.09 0.71 9.32
C GLU A 30 2.43 2.03 8.85
N ALA A 31 1.10 2.07 8.83
CA ALA A 31 0.38 3.29 8.45
C ALA A 31 0.60 4.43 9.45
N GLY A 32 0.73 4.10 10.75
CA GLY A 32 1.07 5.04 11.81
C GLY A 32 2.48 5.59 11.67
N GLU A 33 3.46 4.73 11.33
CA GLU A 33 4.85 5.12 11.09
C GLU A 33 4.97 6.05 9.88
N LEU A 34 4.31 5.70 8.76
CA LEU A 34 4.20 6.55 7.58
C LEU A 34 3.57 7.91 7.92
N ALA A 35 2.46 7.92 8.68
CA ALA A 35 1.79 9.15 9.08
C ALA A 35 2.68 10.02 9.98
N GLN A 36 3.40 9.42 10.92
CA GLN A 36 4.35 10.13 11.79
C GLN A 36 5.47 10.78 10.97
N LEU A 37 6.03 10.07 9.99
CA LEU A 37 7.10 10.59 9.14
C LEU A 37 6.63 11.78 8.29
N ILE A 38 5.43 11.68 7.71
CA ILE A 38 4.80 12.80 6.98
C ILE A 38 4.51 13.98 7.91
N GLY A 39 4.05 13.70 9.14
CA GLY A 39 3.74 14.71 10.15
C GLY A 39 4.96 15.51 10.60
N LYS A 40 6.05 14.80 10.95
CA LYS A 40 7.36 15.36 11.29
C LYS A 40 7.85 16.31 10.20
N PHE A 41 7.77 15.90 8.95
CA PHE A 41 8.25 16.73 7.85
C PHE A 41 7.41 17.98 7.60
N ARG A 42 6.10 17.94 7.85
CA ARG A 42 5.24 19.12 7.70
C ARG A 42 5.39 20.13 8.84
N GLY A 43 6.27 19.87 9.82
CA GLY A 43 6.39 20.68 11.04
C GLY A 43 5.07 20.71 11.83
N LEU A 44 4.24 19.69 11.67
CA LEU A 44 2.99 19.59 12.42
C LEU A 44 3.34 19.39 13.90
N ASN A 45 2.55 20.00 14.79
CA ASN A 45 2.75 19.97 16.24
C ASN A 45 4.02 20.66 16.76
N GLY A 46 4.63 21.57 16.00
CA GLY A 46 5.75 22.40 16.47
C GLY A 46 7.11 21.69 16.48
N GLU A 47 7.25 20.59 15.73
CA GLU A 47 8.50 19.86 15.60
C GLU A 47 9.48 20.59 14.66
N THR A 48 10.75 20.70 15.07
CA THR A 48 11.84 21.27 14.26
C THR A 48 12.29 20.26 13.21
N VAL A 49 12.18 20.61 11.92
CA VAL A 49 12.62 19.75 10.82
C VAL A 49 14.13 19.90 10.63
N ASP A 50 14.90 18.93 11.12
CA ASP A 50 16.38 18.92 11.05
C ASP A 50 16.93 17.96 9.97
N MET A 51 16.07 17.47 9.06
CA MET A 51 16.45 16.58 7.95
C MET A 51 16.31 17.27 6.59
N ALA A 52 17.20 16.92 5.66
CA ALA A 52 17.14 17.42 4.30
C ALA A 52 15.87 16.92 3.58
N PRO A 53 15.19 17.74 2.75
CA PRO A 53 13.95 17.33 2.06
C PRO A 53 14.07 16.05 1.23
N LYS A 54 15.23 15.79 0.63
CA LYS A 54 15.48 14.58 -0.16
C LYS A 54 15.46 13.31 0.69
N GLU A 55 16.13 13.34 1.83
CA GLU A 55 16.20 12.22 2.78
C GLU A 55 14.81 11.87 3.33
N VAL A 56 13.98 12.89 3.57
CA VAL A 56 12.60 12.68 3.99
C VAL A 56 11.80 11.92 2.92
N VAL A 57 11.84 12.37 1.67
CA VAL A 57 11.08 11.75 0.58
C VAL A 57 11.53 10.30 0.35
N GLU A 58 12.83 10.05 0.46
CA GLU A 58 13.38 8.69 0.42
C GLU A 58 12.82 7.82 1.55
N ARG A 59 12.82 8.32 2.80
CA ARG A 59 12.22 7.58 3.92
C ARG A 59 10.72 7.34 3.74
N ILE A 60 9.95 8.34 3.29
CA ILE A 60 8.52 8.20 3.02
C ILE A 60 8.27 7.08 1.99
N SER A 61 9.14 6.97 0.98
CA SER A 61 8.99 5.93 -0.04
C SER A 61 9.19 4.51 0.52
N LEU A 62 10.07 4.36 1.51
CA LEU A 62 10.31 3.07 2.17
C LEU A 62 9.13 2.69 3.07
N GLU A 63 8.69 3.59 3.95
CA GLU A 63 7.53 3.34 4.83
C GLU A 63 6.25 3.05 4.02
N LEU A 64 6.08 3.73 2.87
CA LEU A 64 4.95 3.46 1.97
C LEU A 64 5.01 2.04 1.38
N LEU A 65 6.21 1.53 1.10
CA LEU A 65 6.38 0.16 0.62
C LEU A 65 6.13 -0.86 1.73
N ASP A 66 6.44 -0.55 2.98
CA ASP A 66 6.14 -1.43 4.12
C ASP A 66 4.62 -1.55 4.32
N VAL A 67 3.88 -0.43 4.28
CA VAL A 67 2.41 -0.45 4.27
C VAL A 67 1.87 -1.31 3.11
N ALA A 68 2.41 -1.13 1.91
CA ALA A 68 1.98 -1.90 0.74
C ALA A 68 2.28 -3.40 0.88
N GLN A 69 3.45 -3.77 1.42
CA GLN A 69 3.87 -5.15 1.62
C GLN A 69 2.97 -5.85 2.64
N VAL A 70 2.58 -5.19 3.72
CA VAL A 70 1.66 -5.77 4.71
C VAL A 70 0.26 -5.95 4.12
N ALA A 71 -0.23 -4.99 3.33
CA ALA A 71 -1.50 -5.12 2.63
C ALA A 71 -1.50 -6.30 1.63
N VAL A 72 -0.43 -6.46 0.84
CA VAL A 72 -0.25 -7.60 -0.08
C VAL A 72 -0.16 -8.91 0.69
N SER A 73 0.53 -8.93 1.84
CA SER A 73 0.60 -10.12 2.70
C SER A 73 -0.79 -10.52 3.22
N MET A 74 -1.64 -9.55 3.57
CA MET A 74 -3.03 -9.80 3.94
C MET A 74 -3.87 -10.34 2.77
N MET A 75 -3.61 -9.91 1.54
CA MET A 75 -4.26 -10.48 0.34
C MET A 75 -3.92 -11.97 0.16
N PHE A 76 -2.66 -12.36 0.37
CA PHE A 76 -2.27 -13.78 0.35
C PHE A 76 -2.98 -14.58 1.46
N VAL A 77 -3.19 -14.01 2.65
CA VAL A 77 -3.96 -14.68 3.71
C VAL A 77 -5.41 -14.92 3.27
N LEU A 78 -6.05 -13.92 2.66
CA LEU A 78 -7.42 -14.03 2.14
C LEU A 78 -7.52 -15.10 1.05
N GLU A 79 -6.55 -15.16 0.15
CA GLU A 79 -6.50 -16.17 -0.91
C GLU A 79 -6.32 -17.59 -0.34
N GLU A 80 -5.31 -17.80 0.49
CA GLU A 80 -4.89 -19.14 0.90
C GLU A 80 -5.77 -19.73 2.00
N THR A 81 -6.19 -18.90 2.95
CA THR A 81 -6.96 -19.36 4.12
C THR A 81 -8.46 -19.30 3.87
N TYR A 82 -8.92 -18.28 3.12
CA TYR A 82 -10.34 -18.01 2.92
C TYR A 82 -10.81 -18.25 1.47
N GLN A 83 -9.93 -18.71 0.58
CA GLN A 83 -10.25 -19.03 -0.82
C GLN A 83 -10.88 -17.85 -1.58
N ILE A 84 -10.45 -16.63 -1.24
CA ILE A 84 -10.85 -15.42 -1.96
C ILE A 84 -10.03 -15.31 -3.24
N ASP A 85 -10.71 -15.18 -4.38
CA ASP A 85 -10.06 -14.88 -5.66
C ASP A 85 -9.60 -13.41 -5.69
N ILE A 86 -8.30 -13.18 -5.50
CA ILE A 86 -7.74 -11.83 -5.46
C ILE A 86 -7.76 -11.17 -6.84
N ASP A 87 -7.60 -11.93 -7.92
CA ASP A 87 -7.64 -11.42 -9.29
C ASP A 87 -9.05 -10.90 -9.64
N GLU A 88 -10.09 -11.62 -9.23
CA GLU A 88 -11.48 -11.16 -9.33
C GLU A 88 -11.67 -9.86 -8.53
N LYS A 89 -11.18 -9.79 -7.28
CA LYS A 89 -11.32 -8.58 -6.44
C LYS A 89 -10.56 -7.38 -6.97
N VAL A 90 -9.39 -7.58 -7.58
CA VAL A 90 -8.65 -6.52 -8.26
C VAL A 90 -9.45 -6.02 -9.48
N SER A 91 -10.01 -6.93 -10.27
CA SER A 91 -10.83 -6.59 -11.44
C SER A 91 -12.06 -5.77 -11.04
N GLU A 92 -12.83 -6.23 -10.05
CA GLU A 92 -13.97 -5.50 -9.46
C GLU A 92 -13.54 -4.10 -8.95
N HIS A 93 -12.36 -4.01 -8.33
CA HIS A 93 -11.84 -2.74 -7.83
C HIS A 93 -11.52 -1.76 -8.97
N ILE A 94 -10.86 -2.23 -10.03
CA ILE A 94 -10.52 -1.42 -11.22
C ILE A 94 -11.81 -0.92 -11.88
N GLU A 95 -12.81 -1.78 -12.07
CA GLU A 95 -14.12 -1.37 -12.61
C GLU A 95 -14.79 -0.28 -11.77
N LYS A 96 -14.77 -0.43 -10.44
CA LYS A 96 -15.26 0.59 -9.52
C LYS A 96 -14.51 1.92 -9.72
N LEU A 97 -13.19 1.91 -9.87
CA LEU A 97 -12.40 3.11 -10.11
C LEU A 97 -12.71 3.75 -11.47
N MET A 98 -12.95 2.95 -12.51
CA MET A 98 -13.40 3.42 -13.82
C MET A 98 -14.76 4.11 -13.74
N ARG A 99 -15.74 3.49 -13.06
CA ARG A 99 -17.08 4.08 -12.86
C ARG A 99 -17.03 5.41 -12.11
N LYS A 100 -16.10 5.56 -11.16
CA LYS A 100 -15.89 6.81 -10.41
C LYS A 100 -15.12 7.88 -11.21
N GLY A 101 -14.62 7.56 -12.40
CA GLY A 101 -13.81 8.45 -13.21
C GLY A 101 -12.38 8.66 -12.67
N TYR A 102 -11.96 7.89 -11.66
CA TYR A 102 -10.58 7.91 -11.16
C TYR A 102 -9.61 7.19 -12.11
N LEU A 103 -10.14 6.24 -12.89
CA LEU A 103 -9.46 5.64 -14.02
C LEU A 103 -10.28 5.92 -15.28
N LYS A 104 -9.61 6.27 -16.37
CA LYS A 104 -10.24 6.30 -17.69
C LYS A 104 -9.95 4.97 -18.36
N GLY A 105 -10.99 4.28 -18.84
CA GLY A 105 -10.81 3.22 -19.83
C GLY A 105 -10.11 3.81 -21.05
N SER A 106 -9.26 3.03 -21.71
CA SER A 106 -8.58 3.45 -22.94
C SER A 106 -9.65 3.98 -23.90
N LYS A 107 -9.61 5.27 -24.25
CA LYS A 107 -10.45 5.77 -25.34
C LYS A 107 -10.00 5.08 -26.63
N GLU A 108 -10.93 4.43 -27.32
CA GLU A 108 -10.79 3.97 -28.69
C GLU A 108 -10.46 5.13 -29.65
#